data_AF-A0A3Q9RR16-F1
#
_entry.id   AF-A0A3Q9RR16-F1
#
_cell.length_a   1.000
_cell.length_b   1.000
_cell.length_c   1.000
_cell.angle_alpha   90.00
_cell.angle_beta   90.00
_cell.angle_gamma   90.00
#
_symmetry.space_group_name_H-M   'P 1'
#
loop_
_entity.id
_entity.type
_entity.pdbx_description
1 polymer ?
#
loop_
_entity_poly.entity_id
_entity_poly.type
_entity_poly.pdbx_seq_one_letter_code
_entity_poly.pdbx_strand_id
1 'polypeptide(L)'
;MDGRILTDEGVISKVEKSLEKKLIKQANYLINDFQKKNIDPLQLKQKVLAFNKEMSNEDFKQIYPTMKINVKADVKIVQTGISQ
;
A
#
# COMPACT_ATOMS: atom_id res chain seq x y z
N MET A 1 -25.72 28.23 -17.10
CA MET A 1 -25.47 27.19 -18.11
C MET A 1 -24.64 26.11 -17.45
N ASP A 2 -25.12 24.88 -17.57
CA ASP A 2 -24.81 23.73 -16.73
C ASP A 2 -23.38 23.23 -16.95
N GLY A 3 -22.55 23.28 -15.91
CA GLY A 3 -21.16 22.81 -15.91
C GLY A 3 -21.12 21.29 -15.90
N ARG A 4 -21.30 20.67 -17.08
CA ARG A 4 -21.15 19.23 -17.23
C ARG A 4 -19.73 18.85 -16.80
N ILE A 5 -19.60 18.19 -15.65
CA ILE A 5 -18.42 17.42 -15.29
C ILE A 5 -18.34 16.28 -16.33
N LEU A 6 -17.62 16.53 -17.42
CA LEU A 6 -17.38 15.56 -18.50
C LEU A 6 -16.27 14.59 -18.08
N THR A 7 -16.41 13.93 -16.93
CA THR A 7 -15.54 12.82 -16.59
C THR A 7 -16.38 11.55 -16.59
N ASP A 8 -16.22 10.75 -17.64
CA ASP A 8 -16.83 9.44 -17.77
C ASP A 8 -16.44 8.59 -16.55
N GLU A 9 -17.43 8.11 -15.79
CA GLU A 9 -17.23 7.27 -14.60
C GLU A 9 -16.37 6.04 -14.91
N GLY A 10 -16.51 5.48 -16.11
CA GLY A 10 -15.70 4.37 -16.60
C GLY A 10 -14.24 4.77 -16.82
N VAL A 11 -13.97 6.02 -17.21
CA VAL A 11 -12.60 6.56 -17.30
C VAL A 11 -12.01 6.78 -15.91
N ILE A 12 -12.77 7.38 -14.98
CA ILE A 12 -12.33 7.54 -13.57
C ILE A 12 -11.96 6.20 -12.96
N SER A 13 -12.86 5.20 -13.07
CA SER A 13 -12.62 3.87 -12.52
C SER A 13 -11.38 3.20 -13.12
N LYS A 14 -11.14 3.36 -14.44
CA LYS A 14 -9.92 2.86 -15.08
C LYS A 14 -8.66 3.54 -14.53
N VAL A 15 -8.71 4.85 -14.29
CA VAL A 15 -7.59 5.60 -13.69
C VAL A 15 -7.34 5.15 -12.26
N GLU A 16 -8.39 5.04 -11.43
CA GLU A 16 -8.30 4.53 -10.05
C GLU A 16 -7.65 3.14 -10.02
N LYS A 17 -8.15 2.19 -10.83
CA LYS A 17 -7.57 0.85 -10.92
C LYS A 17 -6.14 0.82 -11.43
N SER A 18 -5.78 1.73 -12.33
CA SER A 18 -4.39 1.88 -12.78
C SER A 18 -3.48 2.37 -11.65
N LEU A 19 -3.94 3.37 -10.88
CA LEU A 19 -3.24 3.90 -9.71
C LEU A 19 -3.09 2.85 -8.61
N GLU A 20 -4.15 2.12 -8.27
CA GLU A 20 -4.10 1.00 -7.32
C GLU A 20 -3.01 -0.01 -7.70
N LYS A 21 -3.02 -0.47 -8.96
CA LYS A 21 -2.02 -1.42 -9.47
C LYS A 21 -0.60 -0.87 -9.38
N LYS A 22 -0.40 0.40 -9.73
CA LYS A 22 0.91 1.07 -9.67
C LYS A 22 1.42 1.16 -8.24
N LEU A 23 0.57 1.59 -7.31
CA LEU A 23 0.89 1.70 -5.89
C LEU A 23 1.23 0.32 -5.29
N ILE A 24 0.42 -0.70 -5.56
CA ILE A 24 0.67 -2.08 -5.11
C ILE A 24 2.02 -2.58 -5.64
N LYS A 25 2.31 -2.36 -6.94
CA LYS A 25 3.59 -2.77 -7.53
C LYS A 25 4.79 -2.08 -6.86
N GLN A 26 4.71 -0.77 -6.63
CA GLN A 26 5.78 0.00 -5.98
C GLN A 26 5.96 -0.41 -4.52
N ALA A 27 4.87 -0.57 -3.77
CA ALA A 27 4.90 -1.04 -2.39
C ALA A 27 5.52 -2.43 -2.29
N ASN A 28 5.12 -3.37 -3.15
CA ASN A 28 5.70 -4.72 -3.19
C ASN A 28 7.20 -4.69 -3.53
N TYR A 29 7.63 -3.80 -4.43
CA TYR A 29 9.05 -3.62 -4.72
C TYR A 29 9.83 -3.18 -3.48
N LEU A 30 9.33 -2.16 -2.75
CA LEU A 30 9.97 -1.66 -1.53
C LEU A 30 9.98 -2.72 -0.42
N ILE A 31 8.85 -3.39 -0.18
CA ILE A 31 8.75 -4.46 0.82
C ILE A 31 9.73 -5.58 0.53
N ASN A 32 9.84 -6.02 -0.73
CA ASN A 32 10.81 -7.04 -1.12
C ASN A 32 12.26 -6.58 -0.88
N ASP A 33 12.58 -5.31 -1.16
CA ASP A 33 13.91 -4.74 -0.88
C ASP A 33 14.21 -4.71 0.63
N PHE A 34 13.22 -4.32 1.45
CA PHE A 34 13.33 -4.31 2.91
C PHE A 34 13.53 -5.71 3.48
N GLN A 35 12.77 -6.70 3.01
CA GLN A 35 12.92 -8.10 3.41
C GLN A 35 14.27 -8.68 3.01
N LYS A 36 14.76 -8.40 1.79
CA LYS A 36 16.11 -8.82 1.34
C LYS A 36 17.22 -8.22 2.20
N LYS A 37 17.06 -6.97 2.63
CA LYS A 37 18.00 -6.27 3.51
C LYS A 37 17.81 -6.59 4.99
N ASN A 38 16.76 -7.35 5.33
CA ASN A 38 16.34 -7.64 6.70
C ASN A 38 16.21 -6.39 7.59
N ILE A 39 15.60 -5.32 7.05
CA ILE A 39 15.32 -4.06 7.75
C ILE A 39 13.80 -3.81 7.80
N ASP A 40 13.29 -3.25 8.90
CA ASP A 40 11.86 -2.96 9.07
C ASP A 40 11.57 -1.44 9.18
N PRO A 41 11.57 -0.71 8.05
CA PRO A 41 11.28 0.73 8.04
C PRO A 41 9.78 1.03 8.24
N LEU A 42 8.91 0.01 8.15
CA LEU A 42 7.46 0.15 8.28
C LEU A 42 6.97 -0.16 9.72
N GLN A 43 7.90 -0.47 10.63
CA GLN A 43 7.62 -0.80 12.04
C GLN A 43 6.64 -1.97 12.20
N LEU A 44 6.69 -2.95 11.29
CA LEU A 44 5.85 -4.16 11.35
C LEU A 44 6.13 -4.98 12.62
N LYS A 45 7.37 -4.97 13.13
CA LYS A 45 7.73 -5.61 14.39
C LYS A 45 6.84 -5.17 15.53
N GLN A 46 6.62 -3.86 15.68
CA GLN A 46 5.80 -3.33 16.77
C GLN A 46 4.36 -3.83 16.69
N LYS A 47 3.82 -3.95 15.48
CA LYS A 47 2.48 -4.52 15.26
C LYS A 47 2.45 -5.98 15.66
N VAL A 48 3.42 -6.79 15.22
CA VAL A 48 3.47 -8.22 15.56
C VAL A 48 3.61 -8.43 17.06
N LEU A 49 4.50 -7.69 17.73
CA LEU A 49 4.70 -7.77 19.19
C LEU A 49 3.45 -7.34 19.99
N ALA A 50 2.65 -6.41 19.45
CA ALA A 50 1.39 -6.03 20.08
C ALA A 50 0.36 -7.18 20.06
N PHE A 51 0.39 -8.04 19.03
CA PHE A 51 -0.49 -9.21 18.92
C PHE A 51 0.09 -10.46 19.60
N ASN A 52 1.39 -10.69 19.51
CA ASN A 52 2.09 -11.81 20.09
C ASN A 52 3.22 -11.33 21.00
N LYS A 53 2.92 -11.22 22.30
CA LYS A 53 3.86 -10.75 23.33
C LYS A 53 4.99 -11.74 23.64
N GLU A 54 4.85 -12.99 23.24
CA GLU A 54 5.88 -14.03 23.47
C GLU A 54 6.97 -14.01 22.38
N MET A 55 6.71 -13.37 21.24
CA MET A 55 7.70 -13.24 20.17
C MET A 55 8.85 -12.34 20.61
N SER A 56 10.08 -12.84 20.50
CA SER A 56 11.29 -12.04 20.74
C SER A 56 11.68 -11.20 19.51
N ASN A 57 12.64 -10.29 19.69
CA ASN A 57 13.21 -9.55 18.56
C ASN A 57 13.93 -10.49 17.58
N GLU A 58 14.58 -11.52 18.11
CA GLU A 58 15.32 -12.54 17.37
C GLU A 58 14.36 -13.38 16.52
N ASP A 59 13.24 -13.82 17.10
CA ASP A 59 12.19 -14.56 16.37
C ASP A 59 11.66 -13.73 15.20
N PHE A 60 11.35 -12.45 15.44
CA PHE A 60 10.90 -11.56 14.38
C PHE A 60 11.94 -11.44 13.25
N LYS A 61 13.21 -11.26 13.60
CA LYS A 61 14.31 -11.13 12.62
C LYS A 61 14.53 -12.40 11.79
N GLN A 62 14.18 -13.57 12.32
CA GLN A 62 14.22 -14.84 11.60
C GLN A 62 13.07 -14.96 10.60
N ILE A 63 11.85 -14.58 10.97
CA ILE A 63 10.67 -14.73 10.10
C ILE A 63 10.49 -13.58 9.11
N TYR A 64 10.98 -12.38 9.43
CA TYR A 64 10.75 -11.16 8.65
C TYR A 64 11.14 -11.30 7.16
N PRO A 65 12.31 -11.86 6.79
CA PRO A 65 12.71 -12.00 5.39
C PRO A 65 11.77 -12.84 4.53
N THR A 66 11.01 -13.77 5.14
CA THR A 66 10.08 -14.68 4.45
C THR A 66 8.62 -14.44 4.82
N MET A 67 8.33 -13.42 5.63
CA MET A 67 6.98 -13.09 6.07
C MET A 67 6.10 -12.73 4.88
N LYS A 68 4.90 -13.35 4.79
CA LYS A 68 3.95 -13.02 3.72
C LYS A 68 3.29 -11.67 4.00
N ILE A 69 3.65 -10.65 3.24
CA ILE A 69 3.06 -9.31 3.33
C ILE A 69 2.19 -9.07 2.10
N ASN A 70 0.88 -8.86 2.31
CA ASN A 70 -0.06 -8.59 1.23
C ASN A 70 -0.45 -7.10 1.24
N VAL A 71 -0.13 -6.37 0.17
CA VAL A 71 -0.51 -4.96 0.01
C VAL A 71 -1.84 -4.85 -0.72
N LYS A 72 -2.74 -4.01 -0.20
CA LYS A 72 -3.96 -3.57 -0.86
C LYS A 72 -3.92 -2.04 -0.97
N ALA A 73 -4.31 -1.52 -2.12
CA ALA A 73 -4.54 -0.10 -2.32
C ALA A 73 -5.99 0.08 -2.77
N ASP A 74 -6.66 1.08 -2.22
CA ASP A 74 -8.00 1.51 -2.59
C ASP A 74 -7.88 3.00 -2.92
N VAL A 75 -8.19 3.37 -4.16
CA VAL A 75 -8.01 4.74 -4.67
C VAL A 75 -9.37 5.27 -5.07
N LYS A 76 -9.71 6.44 -4.52
CA LYS A 76 -10.90 7.19 -4.89
C LYS A 76 -10.50 8.58 -5.36
N ILE A 77 -10.84 8.93 -6.60
CA ILE A 77 -10.68 10.28 -7.13
C ILE A 77 -11.83 11.12 -6.57
N VAL A 78 -11.48 12.09 -5.71
CA VAL A 78 -12.46 12.99 -5.08
C VAL A 78 -12.75 14.23 -5.91
N GLN A 79 -11.85 14.61 -6.82
CA GLN A 79 -12.00 15.77 -7.70
C GLN A 79 -11.14 15.63 -8.95
N THR A 80 -11.64 16.12 -10.08
CA THR A 80 -10.91 16.30 -11.34
C THR A 80 -10.96 17.78 -11.74
N GLY A 81 -9.80 18.40 -12.02
CA GLY A 81 -9.70 19.80 -12.46
C GLY A 81 -9.59 20.87 -11.36
N ILE A 82 -9.41 22.14 -11.78
CA ILE A 82 -9.33 23.31 -10.90
C ILE A 82 -10.76 23.81 -10.65
N SER A 83 -11.18 23.92 -9.39
CA SER A 83 -12.42 24.60 -9.02
C SER A 83 -12.29 26.08 -9.41
N GLN A 84 -13.20 26.60 -10.23
CA GLN A 84 -13.44 28.04 -10.32
C GLN A 84 -14.58 28.41 -9.38
#